data_AF-A0A6N3CJW4-F1
#
_entry.id   AF-A0A6N3CJW4-F1
#
_cell.length_a   1.000
_cell.length_b   1.000
_cell.length_c   1.000
_cell.angle_alpha   90.00
_cell.angle_beta   90.00
_cell.angle_gamma   90.00
#
_symmetry.space_group_name_H-M   'P 1'
#
loop_
_entity.id
_entity.type
_entity.pdbx_description
1 polymer ?
#
loop_
_entity_poly.entity_id
_entity_poly.type
_entity_poly.pdbx_seq_one_letter_code
_entity_poly.pdbx_strand_id
1 'polypeptide(L)'
;MIYSFLHLNVNKSTDSIILGCMLGILAAAVNYLLTKKFVSDQVRYMIDEETGQRIALRDRSSFMFIPNRYWTWIYAIGFILVSVLFIKK
;
A
#
# COMPACT_ATOMS: atom_id res chain seq x y z
N MET A 1 -13.44 -18.88 -5.16
CA MET A 1 -14.56 -18.36 -4.32
C MET A 1 -14.97 -16.95 -4.74
N ILE A 2 -14.06 -15.97 -4.84
CA ILE A 2 -14.40 -14.58 -5.23
C ILE A 2 -14.85 -14.44 -6.70
N TYR A 3 -14.20 -15.14 -7.62
CA TYR A 3 -14.53 -15.12 -9.06
C TYR A 3 -15.90 -15.77 -9.37
N SER A 4 -16.30 -16.83 -8.67
CA SER A 4 -17.64 -17.42 -8.80
C SER A 4 -18.74 -16.51 -8.28
N PHE A 5 -18.49 -15.74 -7.22
CA PHE A 5 -19.46 -14.79 -6.66
C PHE A 5 -19.69 -13.60 -7.60
N LEU A 6 -18.65 -13.16 -8.30
CA LEU A 6 -18.69 -12.05 -9.26
C LEU A 6 -19.08 -12.50 -10.68
N HIS A 7 -19.38 -13.78 -10.90
CA HIS A 7 -19.62 -14.35 -12.24
C HIS A 7 -18.49 -14.04 -13.26
N LEU A 8 -17.26 -13.83 -12.78
CA LEU A 8 -16.12 -13.51 -13.64
C LEU A 8 -15.52 -14.80 -14.18
N ASN A 9 -15.37 -14.88 -15.50
CA ASN A 9 -14.73 -16.03 -16.13
C ASN A 9 -13.22 -15.78 -16.22
N VAL A 10 -12.46 -16.37 -15.30
CA VAL A 10 -10.99 -16.23 -15.26
C VAL A 10 -10.31 -16.66 -16.57
N ASN A 11 -10.95 -17.55 -17.35
CA ASN A 11 -10.46 -18.00 -18.65
C ASN A 11 -10.58 -16.92 -19.74
N LYS A 12 -11.34 -15.86 -19.48
CA LYS A 12 -11.47 -14.70 -20.35
C LYS A 12 -10.49 -13.62 -19.91
N SER A 13 -9.64 -13.17 -20.84
CA SER A 13 -8.57 -12.21 -20.58
C SER A 13 -9.05 -10.88 -19.98
N THR A 14 -10.27 -10.44 -20.31
CA THR A 14 -10.85 -9.20 -19.75
C THR A 14 -11.23 -9.34 -18.28
N ASP A 15 -11.79 -10.47 -17.90
CA ASP A 15 -12.35 -10.68 -16.56
C ASP A 15 -11.22 -10.95 -15.56
N SER A 16 -10.14 -11.59 -16.02
CA SER A 16 -8.90 -11.76 -15.27
C SER A 16 -8.18 -10.44 -15.00
N ILE A 17 -8.17 -9.49 -15.96
CA ILE A 17 -7.68 -8.11 -15.73
C ILE A 17 -8.49 -7.45 -14.61
N ILE A 18 -9.81 -7.49 -14.72
CA ILE A 18 -10.72 -6.82 -13.78
C ILE A 18 -10.50 -7.38 -12.36
N LEU A 19 -10.39 -8.70 -12.24
CA LEU A 19 -10.10 -9.36 -10.98
C LEU A 19 -8.74 -8.94 -10.40
N GLY A 20 -7.69 -8.90 -11.23
CA GLY A 20 -6.34 -8.48 -10.82
C GLY A 20 -6.31 -7.03 -10.33
N CYS A 21 -6.96 -6.12 -11.04
CA CYS A 21 -7.11 -4.72 -10.64
C CYS A 21 -7.89 -4.59 -9.33
N MET A 22 -9.01 -5.30 -9.17
CA MET A 22 -9.80 -5.27 -7.93
C MET A 22 -8.99 -5.76 -6.72
N LEU A 23 -8.25 -6.86 -6.86
CA LEU A 23 -7.41 -7.39 -5.80
C LEU A 23 -6.24 -6.45 -5.48
N GLY A 24 -5.65 -5.80 -6.50
CA GLY A 24 -4.61 -4.79 -6.32
C GLY A 24 -5.10 -3.57 -5.54
N ILE A 25 -6.29 -3.05 -5.88
CA ILE A 25 -6.92 -1.94 -5.16
C ILE A 25 -7.22 -2.34 -3.71
N LEU A 26 -7.74 -3.55 -3.48
CA LEU A 26 -8.02 -4.05 -2.14
C LEU A 26 -6.74 -4.17 -1.31
N ALA A 27 -5.67 -4.73 -1.88
CA ALA A 27 -4.37 -4.84 -1.20
C ALA A 27 -3.79 -3.46 -0.86
N ALA A 28 -3.88 -2.50 -1.78
CA ALA A 28 -3.45 -1.13 -1.53
C ALA A 28 -4.28 -0.45 -0.42
N ALA A 29 -5.60 -0.65 -0.40
CA ALA A 29 -6.48 -0.11 0.63
C ALA A 29 -6.17 -0.69 2.02
N VAL A 30 -5.97 -2.02 2.11
CA VAL A 30 -5.57 -2.68 3.35
C VAL A 30 -4.21 -2.17 3.81
N ASN A 31 -3.23 -2.06 2.91
CA ASN A 31 -1.92 -1.53 3.24
C ASN A 31 -2.00 -0.08 3.74
N TYR A 32 -2.82 0.77 3.10
CA TYR A 32 -3.03 2.15 3.54
C TYR A 32 -3.63 2.22 4.95
N LEU A 33 -4.64 1.40 5.23
CA LEU A 33 -5.26 1.35 6.56
C LEU A 33 -4.28 0.87 7.64
N LEU A 34 -3.49 -0.17 7.34
CA LEU A 34 -2.44 -0.64 8.24
C LEU A 34 -1.40 0.46 8.47
N THR A 35 -0.94 1.11 7.40
CA THR A 35 0.04 2.19 7.50
C THR A 35 -0.48 3.34 8.34
N LYS A 36 -1.74 3.75 8.15
CA LYS A 36 -2.38 4.80 8.95
C LYS A 36 -2.54 4.43 10.43
N LYS A 37 -2.72 3.14 10.73
CA LYS A 37 -2.87 2.64 12.11
C LYS A 37 -1.53 2.49 12.84
N PHE A 38 -0.49 2.03 12.13
CA PHE A 38 0.80 1.70 12.73
C PHE A 38 1.85 2.82 12.62
N VAL A 39 1.78 3.65 11.57
CA VAL A 39 2.68 4.79 11.38
C VAL A 39 1.95 6.03 11.84
N SER A 40 2.40 6.60 12.95
CA SER A 40 1.79 7.79 13.50
C SER A 40 2.36 9.01 12.78
N ASP A 41 1.52 9.79 12.10
CA ASP A 41 1.90 11.09 11.53
C ASP A 41 2.17 12.16 12.61
N GLN A 42 2.06 11.80 13.89
CA GLN A 42 2.26 12.73 14.99
C GLN A 42 3.74 13.12 15.10
N VAL A 43 3.99 14.41 14.88
CA VAL A 43 5.26 15.04 15.22
C VAL A 43 5.31 15.15 16.75
N ARG A 44 6.11 14.31 17.40
CA ARG A 44 6.40 14.48 18.82
C ARG A 44 7.47 15.55 18.97
N TYR A 45 7.12 16.66 19.60
CA TYR A 45 8.10 17.66 19.98
C TYR A 45 8.72 17.24 21.30
N MET A 46 9.99 16.87 21.28
CA MET A 46 10.78 16.71 22.50
C MET A 46 11.50 18.03 22.78
N ILE A 47 11.53 18.43 24.05
CA ILE A 47 12.29 19.59 24.51
C ILE A 47 13.57 19.03 25.09
N ASP A 48 14.69 19.46 24.54
CA ASP A 48 16.01 19.12 25.08
C ASP A 48 16.22 19.84 26.41
N GLU A 49 16.46 19.11 27.50
CA GLU A 49 16.53 19.69 28.86
C GLU A 49 17.76 20.58 29.06
N GLU A 50 18.85 20.35 28.32
CA GLU A 50 20.10 21.12 28.46
C GLU A 50 20.11 22.42 27.64
N THR A 51 19.45 22.44 26.49
CA THR A 51 19.49 23.58 25.55
C THR A 51 18.15 24.28 25.36
N GLY A 52 17.06 23.68 25.86
CA GLY A 52 15.69 24.18 25.68
C GLY A 52 15.17 24.08 24.24
N GLN A 53 15.91 23.42 23.34
CA GLN A 53 15.59 23.39 21.92
C GLN A 53 14.47 22.37 21.63
N ARG A 54 13.47 22.77 20.84
CA ARG A 54 12.36 21.90 20.42
C ARG A 54 12.78 21.08 19.22
N ILE A 55 12.94 19.77 19.42
CA ILE A 55 13.29 18.83 18.35
C ILE A 55 12.00 18.13 17.91
N ALA A 56 11.64 18.31 16.65
CA ALA A 56 10.50 17.63 16.03
C ALA A 56 10.88 16.19 15.68
N LEU A 57 10.53 15.22 16.54
CA LEU A 57 10.59 13.81 16.20
C LEU A 57 9.41 13.48 15.27
N ARG A 58 9.72 13.41 13.98
CA ARG A 58 8.83 12.84 12.99
C ARG A 58 9.11 11.35 12.88
N ASP A 59 8.07 10.54 12.99
CA ASP A 59 8.15 9.09 12.78
C ASP A 59 8.73 8.82 11.37
N ARG A 60 9.88 8.15 11.31
CA ARG A 60 10.54 7.70 10.07
C ARG A 60 10.36 6.20 9.85
N SER A 61 9.24 5.65 10.29
CA SER A 61 8.89 4.25 10.04
C SER A 61 9.09 3.89 8.57
N SER A 62 10.03 2.99 8.33
CA SER A 62 10.46 2.54 7.02
C SER A 62 10.52 1.02 7.01
N PHE A 63 10.12 0.44 5.89
CA PHE A 63 10.22 -0.99 5.64
C PHE A 63 11.17 -1.20 4.47
N MET A 64 12.21 -2.01 4.68
CA MET A 64 13.35 -2.18 3.76
C MET A 64 13.94 -0.84 3.29
N PHE A 65 14.19 0.09 4.23
CA PHE A 65 14.73 1.43 3.95
C PHE A 65 13.83 2.35 3.10
N ILE A 66 12.64 1.88 2.71
CA ILE A 66 11.65 2.67 1.97
C ILE A 66 10.60 3.19 2.97
N PRO A 67 10.35 4.51 3.04
CA PRO A 67 9.28 5.06 3.87
C PRO A 67 7.93 4.42 3.57
N ASN A 68 7.18 4.03 4.60
CA ASN A 68 5.91 3.31 4.45
C ASN A 68 4.87 4.04 3.58
N ARG A 69 4.96 5.37 3.46
CA ARG A 69 4.14 6.17 2.52
C ARG A 69 4.23 5.71 1.05
N TYR A 70 5.34 5.12 0.62
CA TYR A 70 5.54 4.71 -0.77
C TYR A 70 5.06 3.28 -1.06
N TRP A 71 4.99 2.43 -0.04
CA TRP A 71 4.59 1.03 -0.20
C TRP A 71 3.18 0.86 -0.75
N THR A 72 2.24 1.73 -0.37
CA THR A 72 0.88 1.73 -0.94
C THR A 72 0.90 1.94 -2.46
N TRP A 73 1.75 2.85 -2.95
CA TRP A 73 1.89 3.13 -4.38
C TRP A 73 2.63 2.00 -5.11
N ILE A 74 3.64 1.39 -4.46
CA ILE A 74 4.35 0.22 -4.98
C ILE A 74 3.37 -0.95 -5.18
N TYR A 75 2.49 -1.22 -4.21
CA TYR A 75 1.48 -2.25 -4.35
C TYR A 75 0.49 -1.93 -5.47
N ALA A 76 -0.04 -0.70 -5.53
CA ALA A 76 -0.99 -0.32 -6.57
C ALA A 76 -0.41 -0.48 -7.98
N ILE A 77 0.78 0.07 -8.23
CA ILE A 77 1.44 0.01 -9.55
C ILE A 77 1.89 -1.42 -9.87
N GLY A 78 2.47 -2.12 -8.89
CA GLY A 78 2.94 -3.50 -9.06
C GLY A 78 1.82 -4.46 -9.44
N PHE A 79 0.67 -4.39 -8.77
CA PHE A 79 -0.48 -5.24 -9.10
C PHE A 79 -1.07 -4.93 -10.49
N ILE A 80 -1.12 -3.65 -10.88
CA ILE A 80 -1.57 -3.27 -12.23
C ILE A 80 -0.62 -3.82 -13.29
N LEU A 81 0.70 -3.65 -13.11
CA LEU A 81 1.71 -4.17 -14.05
C LEU A 81 1.66 -5.69 -14.16
N VAL A 82 1.60 -6.40 -13.03
CA VAL A 82 1.49 -7.87 -13.02
C VAL A 82 0.24 -8.31 -13.73
N SER A 83 -0.91 -7.65 -13.47
CA SER A 83 -2.16 -7.96 -14.13
C SER A 83 -2.02 -7.83 -15.65
N VAL A 84 -1.48 -6.70 -16.15
CA VAL A 84 -1.28 -6.44 -17.58
C VAL A 84 -0.28 -7.42 -18.23
N LEU A 85 0.82 -7.74 -17.56
CA LEU A 85 1.86 -8.63 -18.09
C LEU A 85 1.41 -10.09 -18.17
N PHE A 86 0.59 -10.55 -17.22
CA PHE A 86 0.12 -11.94 -17.19
C PHE A 86 -0.85 -12.29 -18.32
N ILE A 87 -1.46 -11.31 -18.99
CA ILE A 87 -2.38 -11.56 -20.12
C ILE A 87 -1.64 -11.81 -21.43
N LYS A 88 -0.37 -11.37 -21.53
CA LYS A 88 0.42 -11.52 -22.75
C LYS A 88 1.04 -12.90 -22.93
N LYS A 89 0.82 -13.82 -21.99
CA LYS A 89 1.39 -15.17 -21.99
C LYS A 89 0.28 -16.21 -22.04
#